data_AF-A0A8I0SP80-F1
#
_entry.id   AF-A0A8I0SP80-F1
#
_cell.length_a   1.000
_cell.length_b   1.000
_cell.length_c   1.000
_cell.angle_alpha   90.00
_cell.angle_beta   90.00
_cell.angle_gamma   90.00
#
_symmetry.space_group_name_H-M   'P 1'
#
loop_
_entity.id
_entity.type
_entity.pdbx_description
1 polymer ?
#
loop_
_entity_poly.entity_id
_entity_poly.type
_entity_poly.pdbx_seq_one_letter_code
_entity_poly.pdbx_strand_id
1 'polypeptide(L)'
;MENPLQNIRAPWISPDGHILMEKLPIDSTLENSLHPNFEQFSDACRILQSMFLHGKSGAAIFLLGLLRHYQDDIRRSTEIVNALSGYKTKPCAQALLAELRRVKNSNSTRKYINTLLKALSYFPLELVEDGLSNLADDKTFTPKMRARFKSILKDTHKNDDDVFFGVGYDDNC
;
A
#
# COMPACT_ATOMS: atom_id res chain seq x y z
N MET A 1 -46.38 0.74 1.87
CA MET A 1 -45.24 0.84 2.79
C MET A 1 -44.21 1.71 2.10
N GLU A 2 -44.08 2.96 2.53
CA GLU A 2 -43.00 3.84 2.06
C GLU A 2 -41.66 3.26 2.54
N ASN A 3 -40.66 3.20 1.65
CA ASN A 3 -39.35 2.70 1.99
C ASN A 3 -38.67 3.76 2.90
N PRO A 4 -38.33 3.44 4.17
CA PRO A 4 -37.78 4.42 5.12
C PRO A 4 -36.44 5.02 4.69
N LEU A 5 -35.82 4.47 3.64
CA LEU A 5 -34.58 5.01 3.05
C LEU A 5 -34.82 6.12 2.01
N GLN A 6 -36.07 6.39 1.58
CA GLN A 6 -36.37 7.39 0.54
C GLN A 6 -36.00 8.84 0.93
N ASN A 7 -35.79 9.13 2.22
CA ASN A 7 -35.38 10.45 2.70
C ASN A 7 -33.89 10.55 3.08
N ILE A 8 -33.12 9.47 2.99
CA ILE A 8 -31.68 9.52 3.26
C ILE A 8 -30.97 9.85 1.95
N ARG A 9 -30.59 11.12 1.76
CA ARG A 9 -29.63 11.49 0.72
C ARG A 9 -28.27 10.93 1.11
N ALA A 10 -27.98 9.71 0.68
CA ALA A 10 -26.69 9.06 0.82
C ALA A 10 -25.86 9.31 -0.46
N PRO A 11 -25.06 10.39 -0.53
CA PRO A 11 -24.28 10.71 -1.75
C PRO A 11 -23.27 9.63 -2.13
N TRP A 12 -22.99 8.68 -1.23
CA TRP A 12 -22.14 7.52 -1.45
C TRP A 12 -22.87 6.30 -2.02
N ILE A 13 -24.13 6.42 -2.41
CA ILE A 13 -24.88 5.41 -3.15
C ILE A 13 -25.16 5.94 -4.56
N SER A 14 -24.74 5.21 -5.59
CA SER A 14 -25.02 5.55 -6.98
C SER A 14 -26.49 5.27 -7.35
N PRO A 15 -27.02 5.84 -8.45
CA PRO A 15 -28.42 5.64 -8.85
C PRO A 15 -28.81 4.17 -9.10
N ASP A 16 -27.85 3.33 -9.48
CA ASP A 16 -27.96 1.89 -9.69
C ASP A 16 -27.69 1.05 -8.42
N GLY A 17 -27.45 1.70 -7.27
CA GLY A 17 -27.37 1.05 -5.95
C GLY A 17 -25.98 0.58 -5.53
N HIS A 18 -24.92 0.95 -6.24
CA HIS A 18 -23.54 0.65 -5.85
C HIS A 18 -22.99 1.65 -4.83
N ILE A 19 -22.02 1.20 -4.02
CA ILE A 19 -21.33 2.05 -3.05
C ILE A 19 -20.19 2.81 -3.75
N LEU A 20 -20.23 4.13 -3.67
CA LEU A 20 -19.18 5.04 -4.14
C LEU A 20 -18.16 5.28 -3.03
N MET A 21 -17.07 4.51 -3.04
CA MET A 21 -16.04 4.52 -1.99
C MET A 21 -15.38 5.89 -1.80
N GLU A 22 -15.28 6.68 -2.86
CA GLU A 22 -14.71 8.03 -2.83
C GLU A 22 -15.59 9.03 -2.07
N LYS A 23 -16.89 8.77 -2.01
CA LYS A 23 -17.89 9.61 -1.32
C LYS A 23 -18.28 9.08 0.06
N LEU A 24 -17.85 7.88 0.42
CA LEU A 24 -18.18 7.26 1.70
C LEU A 24 -17.61 8.10 2.87
N PRO A 25 -18.42 8.40 3.92
CA PRO A 25 -17.95 9.06 5.13
C PRO A 25 -16.80 8.26 5.75
N ILE A 26 -15.76 8.97 6.19
CA ILE A 26 -14.52 8.31 6.64
C ILE A 26 -14.45 8.19 8.17
N ASP A 27 -15.22 8.98 8.93
CA ASP A 27 -15.04 9.17 10.37
C ASP A 27 -15.02 7.85 11.16
N SER A 28 -16.04 6.99 10.96
CA SER A 28 -16.10 5.68 11.62
C SER A 28 -14.94 4.75 11.22
N THR A 29 -14.44 4.88 9.99
CA THR A 29 -13.26 4.14 9.53
C THR A 29 -12.00 4.65 10.23
N LEU A 30 -11.86 5.97 10.42
CA LEU A 30 -10.74 6.54 11.16
C LEU A 30 -10.78 6.12 12.63
N GLU A 31 -11.95 6.16 13.28
CA GLU A 31 -12.12 5.69 14.66
C GLU A 31 -11.75 4.21 14.82
N ASN A 32 -12.27 3.34 13.93
CA ASN A 32 -11.96 1.91 13.95
C ASN A 32 -10.47 1.62 13.71
N SER A 33 -9.78 2.46 12.93
CA SER A 33 -8.34 2.34 12.70
C SER A 33 -7.49 2.63 13.94
N LEU A 34 -8.07 3.25 14.98
CA LEU A 34 -7.42 3.51 16.26
C LEU A 34 -7.89 2.53 17.35
N HIS A 35 -8.84 1.65 17.03
CA HIS A 35 -9.47 0.76 18.00
C HIS A 35 -8.50 -0.35 18.48
N PRO A 36 -8.51 -0.71 19.78
CA PRO A 36 -7.61 -1.73 20.34
C PRO A 36 -7.89 -3.14 19.81
N ASN A 37 -9.14 -3.44 19.42
CA ASN A 37 -9.49 -4.68 18.73
C ASN A 37 -8.79 -4.74 17.36
N PHE A 38 -8.03 -5.79 17.11
CA PHE A 38 -7.25 -5.94 15.88
C PHE A 38 -8.11 -6.18 14.64
N GLU A 39 -9.24 -6.86 14.75
CA GLU A 39 -10.13 -7.14 13.61
C GLU A 39 -10.76 -5.85 13.11
N GLN A 40 -11.31 -5.03 14.01
CA GLN A 40 -11.86 -3.71 13.66
C GLN A 40 -10.82 -2.81 12.98
N PHE A 41 -9.58 -2.84 13.48
CA PHE A 41 -8.46 -2.15 12.87
C PHE A 41 -8.11 -2.67 11.46
N SER A 42 -8.06 -4.00 11.30
CA SER A 42 -7.74 -4.63 10.01
C SER A 42 -8.81 -4.32 8.97
N ASP A 43 -10.08 -4.37 9.36
CA ASP A 43 -11.19 -4.00 8.48
C ASP A 43 -11.14 -2.52 8.12
N ALA A 44 -10.82 -1.63 9.06
CA ALA A 44 -10.59 -0.22 8.77
C ALA A 44 -9.47 -0.01 7.75
N CYS A 45 -8.34 -0.74 7.86
CA CYS A 45 -7.25 -0.65 6.89
C CYS A 45 -7.69 -1.08 5.48
N ARG A 46 -8.54 -2.11 5.36
CA ARG A 46 -9.09 -2.57 4.07
C ARG A 46 -10.07 -1.57 3.46
N ILE A 47 -10.88 -0.92 4.29
CA ILE A 47 -11.79 0.14 3.83
C ILE A 47 -10.97 1.35 3.34
N LEU A 48 -9.97 1.81 4.11
CA LEU A 48 -9.06 2.89 3.69
C LEU A 48 -8.35 2.54 2.39
N GLN A 49 -7.92 1.28 2.23
CA GLN A 49 -7.34 0.80 0.99
C GLN A 49 -8.31 0.95 -0.18
N SER A 50 -9.54 0.46 0.00
CA SER A 50 -10.59 0.52 -1.01
C SER A 50 -10.91 1.97 -1.39
N MET A 51 -10.97 2.88 -0.41
CA MET A 51 -11.19 4.31 -0.63
C MET A 51 -10.11 4.94 -1.51
N PHE A 52 -8.83 4.71 -1.23
CA PHE A 52 -7.79 5.33 -2.06
C PHE A 52 -7.71 4.70 -3.45
N LEU A 53 -7.98 3.39 -3.59
CA LEU A 53 -8.04 2.73 -4.90
C LEU A 53 -9.13 3.31 -5.80
N HIS A 54 -10.17 3.91 -5.20
CA HIS A 54 -11.25 4.61 -5.92
C HIS A 54 -11.07 6.14 -5.96
N GLY A 55 -9.85 6.64 -5.69
CA GLY A 55 -9.50 8.05 -5.90
C GLY A 55 -9.52 8.93 -4.65
N LYS A 56 -9.84 8.40 -3.47
CA LYS A 56 -9.76 9.16 -2.20
C LYS A 56 -8.34 9.12 -1.63
N SER A 57 -7.41 9.83 -2.26
CA SER A 57 -5.98 9.85 -1.91
C SER A 57 -5.70 10.21 -0.44
N GLY A 58 -6.59 10.97 0.21
CA GLY A 58 -6.50 11.27 1.65
C GLY A 58 -6.49 10.03 2.54
N ALA A 59 -7.12 8.93 2.13
CA ALA A 59 -7.09 7.67 2.86
C ALA A 59 -5.69 7.03 2.87
N ALA A 60 -4.94 7.15 1.78
CA ALA A 60 -3.56 6.67 1.71
C ALA A 60 -2.61 7.53 2.57
N ILE A 61 -2.81 8.85 2.59
CA ILE A 61 -2.07 9.75 3.49
C ILE A 61 -2.31 9.36 4.95
N PHE A 62 -3.56 9.06 5.31
CA PHE A 62 -3.90 8.61 6.64
C PHE A 62 -3.25 7.27 6.99
N LEU A 63 -3.24 6.29 6.07
CA LEU A 63 -2.52 5.02 6.25
C LEU A 63 -1.01 5.24 6.47
N LEU A 64 -0.37 6.19 5.78
CA LEU A 64 1.03 6.56 6.06
C LEU A 64 1.21 7.12 7.47
N GLY A 65 0.25 7.92 7.95
CA GLY A 65 0.21 8.38 9.34
C GLY A 65 0.07 7.24 10.34
N LEU A 66 -0.83 6.27 10.07
CA LEU A 66 -1.01 5.08 10.90
C LEU A 66 0.25 4.22 10.96
N LEU A 67 0.99 4.09 9.85
CA LEU A 67 2.25 3.35 9.81
C LEU A 67 3.25 3.93 10.81
N ARG A 68 3.30 5.25 10.91
CA ARG A 68 4.15 5.94 11.89
C ARG A 68 3.62 5.79 13.32
N HIS A 69 2.30 5.89 13.51
CA HIS A 69 1.67 5.74 14.82
C HIS A 69 1.90 4.35 15.43
N TYR A 70 1.76 3.30 14.63
CA TYR A 70 1.91 1.89 15.04
C TYR A 70 3.30 1.31 14.76
N GLN A 71 4.34 2.13 14.60
CA GLN A 71 5.69 1.69 14.22
C GLN A 71 6.29 0.60 15.14
N ASP A 72 5.87 0.56 16.40
CA ASP A 72 6.34 -0.43 17.39
C ASP A 72 5.41 -1.65 17.51
N ASP A 73 4.22 -1.59 16.91
CA ASP A 73 3.33 -2.73 16.73
C ASP A 73 3.52 -3.33 15.33
N ILE A 74 4.39 -4.34 15.25
CA ILE A 74 4.71 -5.04 14.01
C ILE A 74 3.48 -5.70 13.38
N ARG A 75 2.53 -6.17 14.19
CA ARG A 75 1.32 -6.83 13.68
C ARG A 75 0.43 -5.82 12.96
N ARG A 76 0.21 -4.65 13.55
CA ARG A 76 -0.56 -3.55 12.93
C ARG A 76 0.17 -2.94 11.75
N SER A 77 1.48 -2.68 11.88
CA SER A 77 2.32 -2.19 10.79
C SER A 77 2.25 -3.10 9.56
N THR A 78 2.25 -4.42 9.75
CA THR A 78 2.12 -5.38 8.64
C THR A 78 0.83 -5.18 7.84
N GLU A 79 -0.30 -4.95 8.53
CA GLU A 79 -1.58 -4.74 7.87
C GLU A 79 -1.63 -3.40 7.13
N ILE A 80 -1.02 -2.37 7.71
CA ILE A 80 -0.92 -1.05 7.07
C ILE A 80 -0.06 -1.12 5.80
N VAL A 81 1.05 -1.87 5.83
CA VAL A 81 1.87 -2.08 4.63
C VAL A 81 1.11 -2.85 3.55
N ASN A 82 0.31 -3.86 3.92
CA ASN A 82 -0.56 -4.55 2.97
C ASN A 82 -1.55 -3.57 2.33
N ALA A 83 -2.19 -2.71 3.13
CA ALA A 83 -3.13 -1.70 2.65
C ALA A 83 -2.44 -0.71 1.68
N LEU A 84 -1.25 -0.22 2.03
CA LEU A 84 -0.46 0.72 1.22
C LEU A 84 0.10 0.11 -0.07
N SER A 85 0.10 -1.22 -0.24
CA SER A 85 0.71 -1.87 -1.40
C SER A 85 0.13 -1.42 -2.74
N GLY A 86 -1.12 -0.94 -2.80
CA GLY A 86 -1.75 -0.40 -4.01
C GLY A 86 -1.43 1.07 -4.31
N TYR A 87 -0.85 1.83 -3.37
CA TYR A 87 -0.64 3.27 -3.49
C TYR A 87 0.75 3.59 -4.05
N LYS A 88 0.86 3.55 -5.38
CA LYS A 88 2.14 3.64 -6.12
C LYS A 88 2.63 5.08 -6.28
N THR A 89 3.09 5.67 -5.18
CA THR A 89 3.65 7.02 -5.17
C THR A 89 5.05 7.05 -4.58
N LYS A 90 5.86 8.03 -4.98
CA LYS A 90 7.22 8.22 -4.45
C LYS A 90 7.27 8.35 -2.92
N PRO A 91 6.39 9.15 -2.26
CA PRO A 91 6.38 9.23 -0.80
C PRO A 91 6.04 7.89 -0.12
N CYS A 92 5.13 7.10 -0.69
CA CYS A 92 4.80 5.79 -0.16
C CYS A 92 5.98 4.82 -0.29
N ALA A 93 6.61 4.76 -1.46
CA ALA A 93 7.82 3.96 -1.67
C ALA A 93 8.91 4.31 -0.66
N GLN A 94 9.18 5.61 -0.48
CA GLN A 94 10.17 6.11 0.48
C GLN A 94 9.85 5.71 1.92
N ALA A 95 8.57 5.78 2.33
CA ALA A 95 8.15 5.34 3.65
C ALA A 95 8.40 3.83 3.87
N LEU A 96 8.04 2.98 2.91
CA LEU A 96 8.27 1.53 2.99
C LEU A 96 9.77 1.18 2.98
N LEU A 97 10.58 1.91 2.22
CA LEU A 97 12.04 1.77 2.20
C LEU A 97 12.69 2.21 3.52
N ALA A 98 12.17 3.27 4.15
CA ALA A 98 12.64 3.73 5.46
C ALA A 98 12.38 2.68 6.55
N GLU A 99 11.25 1.98 6.48
CA GLU A 99 10.93 0.88 7.40
C GLU A 99 11.92 -0.28 7.31
N LEU A 100 12.43 -0.61 6.11
CA LEU A 100 13.47 -1.63 5.93
C LEU A 100 14.79 -1.27 6.63
N ARG A 101 15.11 0.03 6.77
CA ARG A 101 16.27 0.49 7.55
C ARG A 101 16.00 0.47 9.05
N ARG A 102 14.80 0.88 9.45
CA ARG A 102 14.42 0.99 10.86
C ARG A 102 14.36 -0.38 11.54
N VAL A 103 13.78 -1.37 10.88
CA VAL A 103 13.47 -2.65 11.51
C VAL A 103 14.63 -3.63 11.37
N LYS A 104 15.25 -3.96 12.52
CA LYS A 104 16.27 -5.02 12.58
C LYS A 104 15.66 -6.37 12.19
N ASN A 105 16.35 -7.08 11.30
CA ASN A 105 15.97 -8.44 10.91
C ASN A 105 16.16 -9.42 12.06
N SER A 106 15.06 -9.96 12.57
CA SER A 106 15.00 -10.99 13.61
C SER A 106 13.94 -12.03 13.23
N ASN A 107 13.81 -13.08 14.04
CA ASN A 107 12.74 -14.06 13.84
C ASN A 107 11.34 -13.41 13.95
N SER A 108 11.15 -12.45 14.86
CA SER A 108 9.85 -11.80 15.08
C SER A 108 9.49 -10.75 14.03
N THR A 109 10.47 -10.14 13.35
CA THR A 109 10.22 -9.09 12.33
C THR A 109 10.27 -9.63 10.90
N ARG A 110 10.70 -10.88 10.70
CA ARG A 110 10.86 -11.49 9.38
C ARG A 110 9.60 -11.41 8.51
N LYS A 111 8.42 -11.67 9.10
CA LYS A 111 7.14 -11.60 8.36
C LYS A 111 6.89 -10.18 7.85
N TYR A 112 7.07 -9.18 8.71
CA TYR A 112 6.90 -7.77 8.35
C TYR A 112 7.87 -7.33 7.24
N ILE A 113 9.15 -7.68 7.37
CA ILE A 113 10.15 -7.39 6.34
C ILE A 113 9.77 -8.05 5.00
N ASN A 114 9.28 -9.29 5.02
CA ASN A 114 8.81 -9.96 3.81
C ASN A 114 7.61 -9.24 3.19
N THR A 115 6.70 -8.71 4.01
CA THR A 115 5.58 -7.90 3.54
C THR A 115 6.05 -6.60 2.89
N LEU A 116 7.01 -5.88 3.50
CA LEU A 116 7.62 -4.69 2.91
C LEU A 116 8.25 -4.97 1.55
N LEU A 117 9.05 -6.04 1.46
CA LEU A 117 9.71 -6.44 0.22
C LEU A 117 8.70 -6.82 -0.87
N LYS A 118 7.65 -7.56 -0.51
CA LYS A 118 6.57 -7.91 -1.43
C LYS A 118 5.80 -6.68 -1.89
N ALA A 119 5.52 -5.73 -1.00
CA ALA A 119 4.83 -4.49 -1.38
C ALA A 119 5.67 -3.70 -2.39
N LEU A 120 6.96 -3.52 -2.10
CA LEU A 120 7.92 -2.81 -2.96
C LEU A 120 8.13 -3.47 -4.32
N SER A 121 8.06 -4.81 -4.43
CA SER A 121 8.22 -5.49 -5.73
C SER A 121 7.09 -5.22 -6.72
N TYR A 122 5.97 -4.67 -6.26
CA TYR A 122 4.87 -4.27 -7.13
C TYR A 122 4.92 -2.78 -7.51
N PHE A 123 5.90 -2.01 -7.04
CA PHE A 123 6.02 -0.60 -7.43
C PHE A 123 6.69 -0.48 -8.81
N PRO A 124 6.31 0.53 -9.61
CA PRO A 124 7.07 0.94 -10.78
C PRO A 124 8.53 1.19 -10.43
N LEU A 125 9.45 0.78 -11.31
CA LEU A 125 10.88 0.80 -11.05
C LEU A 125 11.36 2.21 -10.69
N GLU A 126 10.88 3.22 -11.42
CA GLU A 126 11.27 4.62 -11.25
C GLU A 126 10.99 5.18 -9.84
N LEU A 127 10.10 4.53 -9.07
CA LEU A 127 9.77 4.94 -7.72
C LEU A 127 10.65 4.29 -6.65
N VAL A 128 11.27 3.14 -6.96
CA VAL A 128 11.98 2.30 -5.97
C VAL A 128 13.45 2.07 -6.28
N GLU A 129 13.89 2.31 -7.52
CA GLU A 129 15.24 1.99 -8.00
C GLU A 129 16.34 2.56 -7.10
N ASP A 130 16.39 3.89 -6.95
CA ASP A 130 17.38 4.58 -6.11
C ASP A 130 17.36 4.05 -4.68
N GLY A 131 16.17 3.81 -4.14
CA GLY A 131 15.98 3.34 -2.78
C GLY A 131 16.52 1.94 -2.55
N LEU A 132 16.17 1.00 -3.43
CA LEU A 132 16.60 -0.39 -3.37
C LEU A 132 18.08 -0.54 -3.69
N SER A 133 18.62 0.23 -4.64
CA SER A 133 20.05 0.27 -4.95
C SER A 133 20.87 0.73 -3.74
N ASN A 134 20.46 1.81 -3.09
CA ASN A 134 21.10 2.28 -1.86
C ASN A 134 21.07 1.23 -0.74
N LEU A 135 19.95 0.51 -0.57
CA LEU A 135 19.85 -0.59 0.40
C LEU A 135 20.71 -1.80 0.02
N ALA A 136 20.88 -2.07 -1.27
CA ALA A 136 21.67 -3.17 -1.79
C ALA A 136 23.19 -2.97 -1.59
N ASP A 137 23.64 -1.72 -1.48
CA ASP A 137 25.03 -1.36 -1.24
C ASP A 137 25.35 -1.07 0.23
N ASP A 138 24.32 -0.90 1.05
CA ASP A 138 24.46 -0.67 2.49
C ASP A 138 24.98 -1.93 3.22
N LYS A 139 26.24 -1.84 3.67
CA LYS A 139 26.96 -2.92 4.35
C LYS A 139 26.41 -3.29 5.73
N THR A 140 25.50 -2.48 6.31
CA THR A 140 24.82 -2.83 7.57
C THR A 140 23.84 -4.00 7.39
N PHE A 141 23.33 -4.21 6.16
CA PHE A 141 22.52 -5.37 5.83
C PHE A 141 23.38 -6.59 5.55
N THR A 142 22.85 -7.78 5.85
CA THR A 142 23.52 -9.04 5.50
C THR A 142 23.59 -9.23 3.99
N PRO A 143 24.60 -9.96 3.45
CA PRO A 143 24.69 -10.27 2.02
C PRO A 143 23.40 -10.88 1.46
N LYS A 144 22.75 -11.75 2.24
CA LYS A 144 21.46 -12.34 1.87
C LYS A 144 20.35 -11.30 1.72
N MET A 145 20.26 -10.30 2.59
CA MET A 145 19.24 -9.26 2.46
C MET A 145 19.54 -8.35 1.26
N ARG A 146 20.80 -7.96 1.06
CA ARG A 146 21.22 -7.17 -0.10
C ARG A 146 20.91 -7.87 -1.42
N ALA A 147 21.07 -9.19 -1.48
CA ALA A 147 20.67 -10.00 -2.63
C ALA A 147 19.16 -9.94 -2.90
N ARG A 148 18.31 -9.84 -1.88
CA ARG A 148 16.85 -9.70 -2.05
C ARG A 148 16.49 -8.34 -2.66
N PHE A 149 17.13 -7.26 -2.22
CA PHE A 149 16.92 -5.93 -2.84
C PHE A 149 17.32 -5.95 -4.32
N LYS A 150 18.47 -6.56 -4.65
CA LYS A 150 18.92 -6.75 -6.04
C LYS A 150 17.98 -7.63 -6.87
N SER A 151 17.34 -8.63 -6.26
CA SER A 151 16.34 -9.45 -6.95
C SER A 151 15.15 -8.61 -7.37
N ILE A 152 14.61 -7.78 -6.46
CA ILE A 152 13.48 -6.93 -6.77
C ILE A 152 13.79 -5.99 -7.94
N LEU A 153 14.97 -5.32 -7.91
CA LEU A 153 15.41 -4.48 -9.03
C LEU A 153 15.39 -5.22 -10.37
N LYS A 154 15.94 -6.44 -10.42
CA LYS A 154 15.97 -7.27 -11.64
C LYS A 154 14.58 -7.70 -12.10
N ASP A 155 13.70 -8.04 -11.17
CA ASP A 155 12.36 -8.52 -11.48
C ASP A 155 11.48 -7.37 -11.99
N THR A 156 11.65 -6.15 -11.46
CA THR A 156 10.93 -4.98 -11.96
C THR A 156 11.44 -4.53 -13.32
N HIS A 157 12.75 -4.57 -13.60
CA HIS A 157 13.31 -4.28 -14.93
C HIS A 157 12.69 -5.12 -16.05
N LYS A 158 12.45 -6.42 -15.81
CA LYS A 158 11.85 -7.30 -16.81
C LYS A 158 10.42 -6.90 -17.19
N ASN A 159 9.66 -6.39 -16.23
CA ASN A 159 8.27 -5.99 -16.50
C ASN A 159 8.20 -4.70 -17.34
N ASP A 160 9.17 -3.79 -17.21
CA ASP A 160 9.20 -2.56 -18.00
C ASP A 160 9.65 -2.83 -19.45
N ASP A 161 10.61 -3.75 -19.65
CA ASP A 161 11.04 -4.18 -20.98
C ASP A 161 9.91 -4.88 -21.75
N ASP A 162 9.11 -5.73 -21.09
CA ASP A 162 7.99 -6.45 -21.71
C ASP A 162 6.82 -5.52 -22.11
N VAL A 163 6.62 -4.40 -21.42
CA VAL A 163 5.59 -3.40 -21.78
C VAL A 163 6.05 -2.53 -22.95
N PHE A 164 7.35 -2.25 -23.07
CA PHE A 164 7.89 -1.40 -24.14
C PHE A 164 7.91 -2.08 -25.52
N PHE A 165 8.04 -3.42 -25.58
CA PHE A 165 7.94 -4.18 -26.84
C PHE A 165 6.50 -4.55 -27.25
N GLY A 166 5.49 -4.18 -26.45
CA GLY A 166 4.08 -4.53 -26.67
C GLY A 166 3.21 -3.47 -27.38
N VAL A 167 3.73 -2.28 -27.68
CA VAL A 167 2.98 -1.25 -28.43
C VAL A 167 3.33 -1.35 -29.91
N GLY A 168 2.80 -2.39 -30.55
CA GLY A 168 2.62 -2.38 -32.00
C GLY A 168 1.62 -1.29 -32.36
N TYR A 169 2.09 -0.25 -33.05
CA TYR A 169 1.21 0.61 -33.83
C TYR A 169 0.56 -0.26 -34.91
N ASP A 170 -0.68 -0.71 -34.67
CA ASP A 170 -1.57 -1.10 -35.76
C ASP A 170 -2.11 0.18 -36.41
N ASP A 171 -1.24 0.83 -37.20
CA ASP A 171 -1.70 1.57 -38.37
C ASP A 171 -2.10 0.53 -39.41
N ASN A 172 -3.40 0.37 -39.67
CA ASN A 172 -3.94 0.24 -41.03
C ASN A 172 -5.47 0.07 -41.09
N CYS A 173 -6.05 0.92 -41.95
CA CYS A 173 -7.35 0.86 -42.65
C CYS A 173 -8.62 1.31 -41.90
#